data_AF-A0A3R5TFI0-F1
#
_entry.id   AF-A0A3R5TFI0-F1
#
_cell.length_a   1.000
_cell.length_b   1.000
_cell.length_c   1.000
_cell.angle_alpha   90.00
_cell.angle_beta   90.00
_cell.angle_gamma   90.00
#
_symmetry.space_group_name_H-M   'P 1'
#
loop_
_entity.id
_entity.type
_entity.pdbx_description
1 polymer ?
#
loop_
_entity_poly.entity_id
_entity_poly.type
_entity_poly.pdbx_seq_one_letter_code
_entity_poly.pdbx_strand_id
1 'polypeptide(L)'
;LSCSSYSQLADDRFNFFLQKILPTHKDPVLAQTLIYVPSYFDFVRLRNYFVREDLSFVYISEFKIRGIKHIIFYELPLFPHFYSELCNMLIENRQENSSCTVMYSQYDVQKLTEIVGSDRASHMISSSKHIHMFVTGE
;
A
#
# COMPACT_ATOMS: atom_id res chain seq x y z
N LEU A 1 9.28 -6.32 1.93
CA LEU A 1 10.45 -5.44 2.23
C LEU A 1 11.51 -6.27 2.94
N SER A 2 12.76 -6.26 2.46
CA SER A 2 13.90 -6.81 3.22
C SER A 2 14.41 -5.72 4.15
N CYS A 3 14.38 -5.97 5.46
CA CYS A 3 14.83 -5.01 6.47
C CYS A 3 15.73 -5.72 7.48
N SER A 4 16.87 -5.10 7.80
CA SER A 4 17.90 -5.68 8.68
C SER A 4 17.54 -5.56 10.16
N SER A 5 16.79 -4.52 10.55
CA SER A 5 16.41 -4.25 11.93
C SER A 5 15.11 -3.45 12.03
N TYR A 6 14.33 -3.64 13.10
CA TYR A 6 13.08 -2.92 13.29
C TYR A 6 13.25 -1.39 13.30
N SER A 7 14.37 -0.88 13.83
CA SER A 7 14.69 0.55 13.84
C SER A 7 14.84 1.17 12.46
N GLN A 8 15.28 0.40 11.46
CA GLN A 8 15.49 0.87 10.09
C GLN A 8 14.23 0.73 9.21
N LEU A 9 13.20 0.05 9.71
CA LEU A 9 12.01 -0.29 8.93
C LEU A 9 11.33 0.92 8.29
N ALA A 10 11.22 2.04 9.03
CA ALA A 10 10.57 3.25 8.52
C ALA A 10 11.35 3.85 7.34
N ASP A 11 12.68 3.89 7.44
CA ASP A 11 13.55 4.43 6.40
C ASP A 11 13.62 3.51 5.18
N ASP A 12 13.74 2.19 5.40
CA ASP A 12 13.74 1.20 4.34
C ASP A 12 12.41 1.21 3.57
N ARG A 13 11.29 1.33 4.28
CA ARG A 13 9.96 1.44 3.68
C ARG A 13 9.83 2.71 2.83
N PHE A 14 10.28 3.85 3.37
CA PHE A 14 10.25 5.11 2.65
C PHE A 14 11.10 5.04 1.37
N ASN A 15 12.33 4.55 1.47
CA ASN A 15 13.23 4.41 0.33
C ASN A 15 12.68 3.43 -0.71
N PHE A 16 12.14 2.30 -0.27
CA PHE A 16 11.51 1.34 -1.17
C PHE A 16 10.30 1.95 -1.91
N PHE A 17 9.43 2.68 -1.19
CA PHE A 17 8.30 3.35 -1.80
C PHE A 17 8.77 4.32 -2.90
N LEU A 18 9.74 5.18 -2.60
CA LEU A 18 10.25 6.16 -3.56
C LEU A 18 10.95 5.54 -4.78
N GLN A 19 11.70 4.46 -4.58
CA GLN A 19 12.52 3.86 -5.64
C GLN A 19 11.77 2.84 -6.49
N LYS A 20 10.80 2.13 -5.91
CA LYS A 20 10.16 0.97 -6.57
C LYS A 20 8.69 1.17 -6.85
N ILE A 21 7.97 1.90 -6.01
CA ILE A 21 6.50 2.01 -6.12
C ILE A 21 6.13 3.33 -6.79
N LEU A 22 6.57 4.46 -6.25
CA LEU A 22 6.23 5.79 -6.75
C LEU A 22 6.53 5.99 -8.25
N PRO A 23 7.68 5.53 -8.81
CA PRO A 23 7.98 5.74 -10.22
C PRO A 23 6.99 5.03 -11.15
N THR A 24 6.49 3.85 -10.73
CA THR A 24 5.47 3.12 -11.48
C THR A 24 4.22 3.97 -11.60
N HIS A 25 3.80 4.66 -10.53
CA HIS A 25 2.58 5.47 -10.49
C HIS A 25 2.69 6.89 -11.08
N LYS A 26 3.80 7.24 -11.73
CA LYS A 26 3.93 8.51 -12.50
C LYS A 26 3.32 8.42 -13.89
N ASP A 27 2.99 7.21 -14.35
CA ASP A 27 2.30 6.99 -15.63
C ASP A 27 0.83 7.46 -15.53
N PRO A 28 0.30 8.21 -16.52
CA PRO A 28 -1.12 8.56 -16.60
C PRO A 28 -2.08 7.37 -16.47
N VAL A 29 -1.66 6.16 -16.83
CA VAL A 29 -2.42 4.91 -16.65
C VAL A 29 -2.73 4.64 -15.17
N LEU A 30 -1.86 5.09 -14.26
CA LEU A 30 -1.97 4.92 -12.81
C LEU A 30 -2.53 6.18 -12.11
N ALA A 31 -3.20 7.06 -12.86
CA ALA A 31 -3.95 8.17 -12.30
C ALA A 31 -5.02 7.69 -11.31
N GLN A 32 -5.45 8.58 -10.41
CA GLN A 32 -6.45 8.28 -9.38
C GLN A 32 -5.98 7.20 -8.38
N THR A 33 -4.71 7.31 -7.96
CA THR A 33 -4.13 6.47 -6.92
C THR A 33 -4.39 7.07 -5.53
N LEU A 34 -4.94 6.27 -4.63
CA LEU A 34 -5.01 6.57 -3.19
C LEU A 34 -3.83 5.91 -2.48
N ILE A 35 -3.13 6.67 -1.64
CA ILE A 35 -2.08 6.14 -0.77
C ILE A 35 -2.61 6.13 0.67
N TYR A 36 -2.78 4.95 1.24
CA TYR A 36 -3.15 4.78 2.64
C TYR A 36 -1.88 4.78 3.51
N VAL A 37 -1.80 5.71 4.47
CA VAL A 37 -0.65 5.89 5.36
C VAL A 37 -1.15 5.95 6.82
N PRO A 38 -0.97 4.87 7.61
CA PRO A 38 -1.45 4.86 8.99
C PRO A 38 -0.58 5.68 9.96
N SER A 39 0.72 5.82 9.65
CA SER A 39 1.69 6.55 10.47
C SER A 39 1.70 8.04 10.09
N TYR A 40 1.40 8.92 11.06
CA TYR A 40 1.46 10.37 10.84
C TYR A 40 2.86 10.86 10.45
N PHE A 41 3.91 10.26 11.04
CA PHE A 41 5.29 10.61 10.72
C PHE A 41 5.63 10.28 9.26
N ASP A 42 5.22 9.11 8.78
CA ASP A 42 5.40 8.73 7.36
C ASP A 42 4.57 9.62 6.44
N PHE A 43 3.36 9.97 6.84
CA PHE A 43 2.51 10.90 6.10
C PHE A 43 3.20 12.26 5.91
N VAL A 44 3.76 12.85 6.97
CA VAL A 44 4.50 14.11 6.88
C VAL A 44 5.73 13.98 5.99
N ARG A 45 6.46 12.85 6.08
CA ARG A 45 7.64 12.59 5.23
C ARG A 45 7.27 12.52 3.75
N LEU A 46 6.25 11.73 3.40
CA LEU A 46 5.75 11.59 2.04
C LEU A 46 5.25 12.91 1.49
N ARG A 47 4.47 13.64 2.30
CA ARG A 47 3.98 14.97 1.97
C ARG A 47 5.11 15.92 1.60
N ASN A 48 6.08 16.07 2.51
CA ASN A 48 7.18 17.00 2.31
C ASN A 48 7.99 16.66 1.06
N TYR A 49 8.15 15.35 0.78
CA TYR A 49 8.75 14.88 -0.46
C TYR A 49 7.91 15.25 -1.69
N PHE A 50 6.59 15.01 -1.68
CA PHE A 50 5.71 15.34 -2.80
C PHE A 50 5.68 16.85 -3.11
N VAL A 51 5.68 17.70 -2.08
CA VAL A 51 5.80 19.15 -2.26
C VAL A 51 7.15 19.52 -2.89
N ARG A 52 8.25 18.90 -2.42
CA ARG A 52 9.59 19.19 -2.91
C ARG A 52 9.80 18.77 -4.37
N GLU A 53 9.21 17.65 -4.78
CA GLU A 53 9.28 17.13 -6.15
C GLU A 53 8.16 17.65 -7.06
N ASP A 54 7.37 18.63 -6.61
CA ASP A 54 6.25 19.25 -7.33
C ASP A 54 5.23 18.24 -7.90
N LEU A 55 4.87 17.24 -7.09
CA LEU A 55 3.85 16.25 -7.46
C LEU A 55 2.45 16.80 -7.19
N SER A 56 1.48 16.43 -8.05
CA SER A 56 0.07 16.76 -7.83
C SER A 56 -0.58 15.76 -6.88
N PHE A 57 -1.04 16.24 -5.73
CA PHE A 57 -1.72 15.42 -4.73
C PHE A 57 -2.68 16.24 -3.87
N VAL A 58 -3.62 15.56 -3.22
CA VAL A 58 -4.54 16.13 -2.24
C VAL A 58 -4.59 15.24 -1.01
N TYR A 59 -4.86 15.84 0.15
CA TYR A 59 -5.12 15.09 1.37
C TYR A 59 -6.61 14.83 1.48
N ILE A 60 -6.95 13.64 1.97
CA ILE A 60 -8.33 13.26 2.17
C ILE A 60 -8.44 12.67 3.58
N SER A 61 -9.44 13.15 4.33
CA SER A 61 -9.80 12.65 5.65
C SER A 61 -11.12 11.87 5.66
N GLU A 62 -11.81 11.80 4.51
CA GLU A 62 -13.09 11.12 4.36
C GLU A 62 -12.93 9.74 3.73
N PHE A 63 -13.69 8.77 4.23
CA PHE A 63 -13.58 7.37 3.82
C PHE A 63 -14.31 7.03 2.51
N LYS A 64 -15.16 7.91 1.99
CA LYS A 64 -15.95 7.64 0.76
C LYS A 64 -15.44 8.47 -0.41
N ILE A 65 -14.50 7.89 -1.16
CA ILE A 65 -13.91 8.54 -2.32
C ILE A 65 -14.37 7.78 -3.56
N ARG A 66 -14.94 8.50 -4.52
CA ARG A 66 -15.36 7.94 -5.81
C ARG A 66 -14.25 8.08 -6.84
N GLY A 67 -14.15 7.10 -7.74
CA GLY A 67 -13.22 7.17 -8.89
C GLY A 67 -11.77 6.85 -8.56
N ILE A 68 -11.46 6.22 -7.42
CA ILE A 68 -10.13 5.64 -7.18
C ILE A 68 -10.00 4.38 -8.04
N LYS A 69 -8.86 4.26 -8.73
CA LYS A 69 -8.50 3.08 -9.52
C LYS A 69 -7.45 2.22 -8.84
N HIS A 70 -6.52 2.85 -8.12
CA HIS A 70 -5.39 2.16 -7.52
C HIS A 70 -5.31 2.51 -6.03
N ILE A 71 -5.10 1.52 -5.19
CA ILE A 71 -4.82 1.73 -3.77
C ILE A 71 -3.42 1.23 -3.47
N ILE A 72 -2.62 2.06 -2.82
CA ILE A 72 -1.33 1.69 -2.26
C ILE A 72 -1.44 1.76 -0.74
N PHE A 73 -1.39 0.61 -0.09
CA PHE A 73 -1.18 0.53 1.35
C PHE A 73 0.32 0.70 1.62
N TYR A 74 0.71 1.90 2.05
CA TYR A 74 2.09 2.18 2.47
C TYR A 74 2.47 1.32 3.67
N GLU A 75 1.50 1.05 4.54
CA GLU A 75 1.56 0.04 5.59
C GLU A 75 0.17 -0.57 5.78
N LEU A 76 0.13 -1.83 6.23
CA LEU A 76 -1.10 -2.53 6.56
C LEU A 76 -1.89 -1.79 7.67
N PRO A 77 -3.23 -1.70 7.56
CA PRO A 77 -4.04 -1.10 8.60
C PRO A 77 -3.96 -1.92 9.89
N LEU A 78 -4.11 -1.24 11.03
CA LEU A 78 -4.14 -1.91 12.34
C LEU A 78 -5.37 -2.82 12.45
N PHE A 79 -6.50 -2.38 11.89
CA PHE A 79 -7.72 -3.16 11.86
C PHE A 79 -8.02 -3.67 10.44
N PRO A 80 -8.20 -4.99 10.25
CA PRO A 80 -8.37 -5.59 8.93
C PRO A 80 -9.59 -5.12 8.16
N HIS A 81 -10.68 -4.76 8.84
CA HIS A 81 -11.92 -4.31 8.18
C HIS A 81 -11.69 -3.08 7.30
N PHE A 82 -10.77 -2.17 7.67
CA PHE A 82 -10.40 -1.03 6.81
C PHE A 82 -9.77 -1.48 5.50
N TYR A 83 -8.97 -2.54 5.50
CA TYR A 83 -8.41 -3.09 4.26
C TYR A 83 -9.56 -3.56 3.35
N SER A 84 -10.49 -4.34 3.90
CA SER A 84 -11.64 -4.85 3.16
C SER A 84 -12.54 -3.72 2.64
N GLU A 85 -12.83 -2.70 3.45
CA GLU A 85 -13.64 -1.54 3.05
C GLU A 85 -13.01 -0.78 1.88
N LEU A 86 -11.71 -0.47 1.97
CA LEU A 86 -10.97 0.22 0.92
C LEU A 86 -10.92 -0.60 -0.38
N CYS A 87 -10.68 -1.91 -0.28
CA CYS A 87 -10.70 -2.82 -1.44
C CYS A 87 -12.11 -2.95 -2.04
N ASN A 88 -13.16 -3.01 -1.22
CA ASN A 88 -14.54 -3.07 -1.70
C ASN A 88 -14.92 -1.82 -2.48
N MET A 89 -14.45 -0.63 -2.06
CA MET A 89 -14.64 0.59 -2.84
C MET A 89 -14.00 0.54 -4.22
N LEU A 90 -12.86 -0.13 -4.40
CA LEU A 90 -12.28 -0.34 -5.74
C LEU A 90 -13.21 -1.18 -6.61
N ILE A 91 -13.75 -2.27 -6.06
CA ILE A 91 -14.62 -3.22 -6.76
C ILE A 91 -15.94 -2.56 -7.16
N GLU A 92 -16.54 -1.78 -6.27
CA GLU A 92 -17.79 -1.06 -6.52
C GLU A 92 -17.67 -0.08 -7.70
N ASN A 93 -16.48 0.49 -7.92
CA ASN A 93 -16.25 1.41 -9.02
C ASN A 93 -16.09 0.72 -10.40
N ARG A 94 -16.11 -0.64 -10.48
CA ARG A 94 -16.05 -1.49 -11.71
C ARG A 94 -15.38 -0.84 -12.92
N GLN A 95 -14.15 -0.39 -12.75
CA GLN A 95 -13.31 0.10 -13.84
C GLN A 95 -12.30 -0.98 -14.22
N GLU A 96 -12.09 -1.16 -15.52
CA GLU A 96 -11.02 -2.02 -16.02
C GLU A 96 -9.66 -1.48 -15.52
N ASN A 97 -8.78 -2.40 -15.08
CA ASN A 97 -7.43 -2.15 -14.57
C ASN A 97 -7.30 -1.60 -13.13
N SER A 98 -8.24 -1.86 -12.21
CA SER A 98 -8.03 -1.51 -10.79
C SER A 98 -6.92 -2.36 -10.14
N SER A 99 -6.09 -1.78 -9.28
CA SER A 99 -5.06 -2.53 -8.54
C SER A 99 -4.97 -2.16 -7.06
N CYS A 100 -4.62 -3.14 -6.25
CA CYS A 100 -4.34 -2.96 -4.83
C CYS A 100 -2.91 -3.44 -4.53
N THR A 101 -2.05 -2.51 -4.14
CA THR A 101 -0.64 -2.78 -3.81
C THR A 101 -0.45 -2.62 -2.31
N VAL A 102 0.19 -3.60 -1.68
CA VAL A 102 0.44 -3.58 -0.23
C VAL A 102 1.93 -3.72 0.03
N MET A 103 2.48 -2.78 0.80
CA MET A 103 3.83 -2.87 1.32
C MET A 103 3.83 -3.47 2.72
N TYR A 104 4.64 -4.50 2.92
CA TYR A 104 4.79 -5.15 4.21
C TYR A 104 6.21 -5.68 4.41
N SER A 105 6.56 -5.93 5.67
CA SER A 105 7.84 -6.48 6.10
C SER A 105 7.63 -7.74 6.96
N GLN A 106 8.75 -8.39 7.34
CA GLN A 106 8.74 -9.48 8.30
C GLN A 106 8.23 -9.09 9.70
N TYR A 107 8.12 -7.80 10.00
CA TYR A 107 7.60 -7.33 11.29
C TYR A 107 6.08 -7.12 11.28
N ASP A 108 5.44 -7.23 10.12
CA ASP A 108 4.01 -6.98 9.94
C ASP A 108 3.18 -8.28 9.91
N VAL A 109 3.76 -9.42 10.31
CA VAL A 109 3.13 -10.75 10.19
C VAL A 109 1.75 -10.79 10.83
N GLN A 110 1.58 -10.20 12.01
CA GLN A 110 0.29 -10.19 12.70
C GLN A 110 -0.79 -9.49 11.86
N LYS A 111 -0.51 -8.28 11.35
CA LYS A 111 -1.45 -7.54 10.48
C LYS A 111 -1.70 -8.26 9.17
N LEU A 112 -0.66 -8.90 8.61
CA LEU A 112 -0.77 -9.65 7.37
C LEU A 112 -1.66 -10.88 7.54
N THR A 113 -1.46 -11.67 8.60
CA THR A 113 -2.26 -12.85 8.94
C THR A 113 -3.73 -12.52 9.06
N GLU A 114 -4.08 -11.41 9.68
CA GLU A 114 -5.49 -11.00 9.80
C GLU A 114 -6.14 -10.64 8.45
N ILE A 115 -5.35 -10.26 7.44
CA ILE A 115 -5.86 -9.87 6.11
C ILE A 115 -5.86 -11.03 5.13
N VAL A 116 -4.79 -11.84 5.08
CA VAL A 116 -4.64 -12.93 4.10
C VAL A 116 -4.88 -14.33 4.69
N GLY A 117 -5.00 -14.46 6.02
CA GLY A 117 -5.04 -15.73 6.74
C GLY A 117 -3.67 -16.25 7.16
N SER A 118 -3.64 -17.16 8.15
CA SER A 118 -2.41 -17.72 8.74
C SER A 118 -1.53 -18.44 7.71
N ASP A 119 -2.14 -19.31 6.91
CA ASP A 119 -1.41 -20.21 6.03
C ASP A 119 -0.73 -19.41 4.91
N ARG A 120 -1.48 -18.49 4.29
CA ARG A 120 -0.96 -17.61 3.24
C ARG A 120 0.10 -16.66 3.78
N ALA A 121 -0.10 -16.08 4.96
CA ALA A 121 0.89 -15.21 5.57
C ALA A 121 2.21 -15.95 5.83
N SER A 122 2.14 -17.18 6.35
CA SER A 122 3.32 -18.03 6.56
C SER A 122 4.08 -18.28 5.25
N HIS A 123 3.36 -18.60 4.17
CA HIS A 123 3.97 -18.74 2.84
C HIS A 123 4.59 -17.45 2.32
N MET A 124 3.93 -16.30 2.50
CA MET A 124 4.41 -15.00 2.04
C MET A 124 5.66 -14.51 2.78
N ILE A 125 5.85 -14.93 4.03
CA ILE A 125 7.01 -14.55 4.85
C ILE A 125 8.19 -15.51 4.62
N SER A 126 7.92 -16.80 4.46
CA SER A 126 8.96 -17.81 4.20
C SER A 126 9.40 -17.88 2.74
N SER A 127 8.62 -17.32 1.82
CA SER A 127 8.94 -17.24 0.39
C SER A 127 10.21 -16.43 0.13
N SER A 128 11.04 -16.91 -0.79
CA SER A 128 12.20 -16.18 -1.31
C SER A 128 11.83 -15.04 -2.27
N LYS A 129 10.56 -14.96 -2.70
CA LYS A 129 10.07 -13.91 -3.59
C LYS A 129 9.74 -12.64 -2.81
N HIS A 130 10.12 -11.50 -3.37
CA HIS A 130 9.81 -10.19 -2.78
C HIS A 130 8.44 -9.63 -3.18
N ILE A 131 7.81 -10.20 -4.22
CA ILE A 131 6.52 -9.76 -4.75
C ILE A 131 5.58 -10.97 -4.77
N HIS A 132 4.40 -10.79 -4.16
CA HIS A 132 3.31 -11.76 -4.15
C HIS A 132 2.09 -11.12 -4.80
N MET A 133 1.61 -11.72 -5.88
CA MET A 133 0.48 -11.21 -6.66
C MET A 133 -0.71 -12.14 -6.49
N PHE A 134 -1.87 -11.55 -6.21
CA PHE A 134 -3.15 -12.24 -6.17
C PHE A 134 -4.02 -11.67 -7.28
N VAL A 135 -4.62 -12.56 -8.08
CA VAL A 135 -5.58 -12.19 -9.10
C VAL A 135 -6.94 -12.65 -8.61
N THR A 136 -7.86 -11.71 -8.41
CA THR A 136 -9.27 -12.00 -8.15
C THR A 136 -9.94 -12.31 -9.50
N GLY A 137 -9.99 -13.60 -9.86
CA GLY A 137 -10.64 -14.07 -11.08
C GLY A 137 -9.90 -15.21 -11.78
N GLU A 138 -9.91 -16.39 -11.17
CA GLU A 138 -10.33 -17.70 -11.72
C GLU A 138 -10.46 -18.69 -10.54
#